data_AF-A0A7J9QHQ6-F1
#
_entry.id   AF-A0A7J9QHQ6-F1
#
_cell.length_a   1.000
_cell.length_b   1.000
_cell.length_c   1.000
_cell.angle_alpha   90.00
_cell.angle_beta   90.00
_cell.angle_gamma   90.00
#
_symmetry.space_group_name_H-M   'P 1'
#
loop_
_entity.id
_entity.type
_entity.pdbx_description
1 polymer ?
#
loop_
_entity_poly.entity_id
_entity_poly.type
_entity_poly.pdbx_seq_one_letter_code
_entity_poly.pdbx_strand_id
1 'polypeptide(L)' 'MDTFEAISTRRAIKKFDPNHKMSSEDVESLMKLAILSPTSYNQQNWRFVTVTDQSIKEKIGVAARNQAQPVDGSLVILL' A
#
# COMPACT_ATOMS: atom_id res chain seq x y z
N MET A 1 10.33 -18.22 0.86
CA MET A 1 10.56 -17.14 1.84
C MET A 1 9.86 -17.55 3.11
N ASP A 2 10.59 -17.58 4.22
CA ASP A 2 10.04 -17.97 5.52
C ASP A 2 9.16 -16.86 6.10
N THR A 3 7.99 -17.22 6.64
CA THR A 3 7.01 -16.25 7.15
C THR A 3 7.53 -15.49 8.37
N PHE A 4 8.24 -16.16 9.28
CA PHE A 4 8.77 -15.53 10.49
C PHE A 4 9.93 -14.58 10.17
N GLU A 5 10.78 -14.94 9.22
CA GLU A 5 11.82 -14.06 8.68
C GLU A 5 11.23 -12.79 8.05
N ALA A 6 10.22 -12.94 7.19
CA ALA A 6 9.53 -11.80 6.56
C ALA A 6 8.94 -10.81 7.58
N ILE A 7 8.33 -11.35 8.64
CA ILE A 7 7.68 -10.56 9.70
C ILE A 7 8.73 -9.83 10.56
N SER A 8 9.83 -10.49 10.90
CA SER A 8 10.85 -9.95 11.81
C SER A 8 11.82 -8.98 11.16
N THR A 9 12.10 -9.13 9.87
CA THR A 9 13.05 -8.28 9.12
C THR A 9 12.41 -7.03 8.50
N ARG A 10 11.07 -6.98 8.48
CA ARG A 10 10.28 -5.82 8.03
C ARG A 10 10.68 -4.54 8.76
N ARG A 11 10.75 -3.44 8.02
CA ARG A 11 10.95 -2.07 8.54
C ARG A 11 10.14 -1.05 7.73
N ALA A 12 9.85 0.10 8.33
CA ALA A 12 9.19 1.19 7.63
C ALA A 12 10.13 1.81 6.58
N ILE A 13 9.80 1.66 5.30
CA ILE A 13 10.56 2.26 4.19
C ILE A 13 10.16 3.74 4.05
N LYS A 14 11.16 4.61 3.96
CA LYS A 14 10.98 6.07 3.90
C LYS A 14 11.29 6.69 2.54
N LYS A 15 11.93 5.93 1.64
CA LYS A 15 12.30 6.36 0.30
C LYS A 15 11.93 5.26 -0.69
N PHE A 16 11.23 5.64 -1.75
CA PHE A 16 10.83 4.75 -2.84
C PHE A 16 11.47 5.22 -4.14
N ASP A 17 11.57 4.33 -5.11
CA ASP A 17 11.95 4.71 -6.48
C ASP A 17 10.70 5.24 -7.21
N PRO A 18 10.63 6.54 -7.56
CA PRO A 18 9.47 7.12 -8.23
C PRO A 18 9.27 6.60 -9.66
N ASN A 19 10.32 6.04 -10.28
CA ASN A 19 10.26 5.51 -11.64
C ASN A 19 9.74 4.08 -11.69
N HIS A 20 9.87 3.33 -10.59
CA HIS A 20 9.28 2.01 -10.50
C HIS A 20 7.76 2.11 -10.48
N LYS A 21 7.09 1.24 -11.24
CA LYS A 21 5.63 1.09 -11.25
C LYS A 21 5.31 -0.38 -11.04
N MET A 22 4.40 -0.64 -10.10
CA MET A 22 3.87 -1.98 -9.90
C MET A 22 2.89 -2.31 -11.02
N SER A 23 2.90 -3.57 -11.46
CA SER A 23 1.92 -4.05 -12.42
C SER A 23 0.53 -4.12 -11.76
N SER A 24 -0.54 -4.04 -12.56
CA SER A 24 -1.90 -4.18 -12.04
C SER A 24 -2.11 -5.57 -11.41
N GLU A 25 -1.46 -6.58 -11.96
CA GLU A 25 -1.50 -7.98 -11.53
C GLU A 25 -0.87 -8.16 -10.14
N ASP A 26 0.26 -7.47 -9.88
CA ASP A 26 0.92 -7.49 -8.57
C ASP A 26 0.02 -6.82 -7.51
N VAL A 27 -0.57 -5.67 -7.85
CA VAL A 27 -1.48 -4.95 -6.94
C VAL A 27 -2.70 -5.82 -6.63
N GLU A 28 -3.34 -6.40 -7.64
CA GLU A 28 -4.50 -7.28 -7.45
C GLU A 28 -4.16 -8.50 -6.58
N SER A 29 -3.01 -9.13 -6.83
CA SER A 29 -2.54 -10.29 -6.06
C SER A 29 -2.34 -9.94 -4.58
N LEU A 30 -1.71 -8.80 -4.28
CA LEU A 30 -1.54 -8.32 -2.91
C LEU A 30 -2.87 -8.04 -2.22
N MET A 31 -3.81 -7.38 -2.92
CA MET A 31 -5.12 -7.07 -2.34
C MET A 31 -5.95 -8.33 -2.07
N LYS A 32 -5.91 -9.33 -2.97
CA LYS A 32 -6.56 -10.64 -2.75
C LYS A 32 -6.06 -11.31 -1.48
N LEU A 33 -4.74 -11.30 -1.26
CA LEU A 33 -4.15 -11.85 -0.04
C LEU A 33 -4.54 -11.05 1.20
N ALA A 34 -4.55 -9.71 1.12
CA ALA A 34 -4.91 -8.83 2.24
C ALA A 34 -6.37 -9.06 2.72
N ILE A 35 -7.31 -9.25 1.79
CA ILE A 35 -8.73 -9.49 2.09
C ILE A 35 -8.99 -10.80 2.85
N LEU A 36 -8.08 -11.77 2.76
CA LEU A 36 -8.17 -13.02 3.54
C LEU A 36 -7.86 -12.83 5.04
N SER A 37 -7.44 -11.63 5.46
CA SER A 37 -7.19 -11.36 6.87
C SER A 37 -8.51 -11.45 7.68
N PRO A 38 -8.48 -12.04 8.89
CA PRO A 38 -9.69 -12.23 9.67
C PRO A 38 -10.28 -10.89 10.12
N THR A 39 -11.61 -10.81 10.12
CA THR A 39 -12.36 -9.67 10.68
C THR A 39 -13.33 -10.16 11.74
N SER A 40 -13.70 -9.29 12.68
CA SER A 40 -14.68 -9.60 13.72
C SER A 40 -15.99 -10.08 13.08
N TYR A 41 -16.48 -11.25 13.50
CA TYR A 41 -17.66 -11.90 12.93
C TYR A 41 -17.62 -12.09 11.40
N ASN A 42 -16.43 -12.07 10.78
CA ASN A 42 -16.24 -12.07 9.33
C ASN A 42 -17.00 -10.94 8.59
N GLN A 43 -17.19 -9.79 9.24
CA GLN A 43 -17.96 -8.67 8.69
C GLN A 43 -17.32 -8.00 7.47
N GLN A 44 -16.01 -8.16 7.27
CA GLN A 44 -15.27 -7.53 6.16
C GLN A 44 -15.54 -6.02 6.11
N ASN A 45 -15.43 -5.37 7.28
CA ASN A 45 -15.77 -3.96 7.49
C ASN A 45 -14.69 -2.98 6.99
N TRP A 46 -13.72 -3.44 6.21
CA TRP A 46 -12.71 -2.61 5.57
C TRP A 46 -13.11 -2.18 4.17
N ARG A 47 -12.70 -0.99 3.77
CA ARG A 47 -12.82 -0.51 2.38
C ARG A 47 -11.47 0.07 1.99
N PHE A 48 -10.73 -0.67 1.18
CA PHE A 48 -9.45 -0.22 0.68
C PHE A 48 -9.65 0.60 -0.60
N VAL A 49 -9.04 1.78 -0.66
CA VAL A 49 -8.95 2.57 -1.89
C VAL A 49 -7.50 2.55 -2.35
N THR A 50 -7.28 1.98 -3.54
CA THR A 50 -5.99 1.95 -4.21
C THR A 50 -5.81 3.23 -5.03
N VAL A 51 -4.70 3.94 -4.85
CA VAL A 51 -4.38 5.16 -5.59
C VAL A 51 -3.04 4.99 -6.30
N THR A 52 -3.08 4.97 -7.63
CA THR A 52 -1.91 4.91 -8.51
C THR A 52 -1.72 6.18 -9.33
N ASP A 53 -2.80 6.96 -9.53
CA ASP A 53 -2.76 8.23 -10.26
C ASP A 53 -1.85 9.25 -9.56
N GLN A 54 -0.87 9.76 -10.31
CA GLN A 54 0.15 10.66 -9.78
C GLN A 54 -0.43 11.97 -9.26
N SER A 55 -1.41 12.55 -9.95
CA SER A 55 -2.02 13.83 -9.55
C SER A 55 -2.80 13.71 -8.24
N ILE A 56 -3.40 12.53 -7.98
CA ILE A 56 -4.09 12.25 -6.71
C ILE A 56 -3.06 12.00 -5.61
N LYS A 57 -2.00 11.24 -5.89
CA LYS A 57 -0.91 10.98 -4.93
C LYS A 57 -0.23 12.27 -4.46
N GLU A 58 -0.06 13.26 -5.35
CA GLU A 58 0.46 14.58 -4.99
C GLU A 58 -0.45 15.31 -3.98
N LYS A 59 -1.77 15.30 -4.20
CA LYS A 59 -2.75 15.86 -3.26
C LYS A 59 -2.71 15.15 -1.90
N ILE A 60 -2.57 13.82 -1.91
CA ILE A 60 -2.39 13.03 -0.69
C ILE A 60 -1.09 13.42 0.01
N GLY A 61 0.00 13.62 -0.72
CA GLY A 61 1.28 14.09 -0.18
C GLY A 61 1.14 15.40 0.60
N VAL A 62 0.40 16.38 0.05
CA VAL A 62 0.10 17.65 0.74
C VAL A 62 -0.68 17.41 2.04
N ALA A 63 -1.74 16.60 1.98
CA ALA A 63 -2.53 16.24 3.18
C ALA A 63 -1.69 15.47 4.22
N ALA A 64 -0.72 14.68 3.75
CA ALA A 64 0.23 13.92 4.56
C ALA A 64 1.44 14.75 5.03
N ARG A 65 1.32 16.09 5.09
CA ARG A 65 2.36 17.03 5.53
C ARG A 65 3.60 17.02 4.65
N ASN A 66 3.40 16.92 3.34
CA ASN A 66 4.45 16.89 2.32
C ASN A 66 5.48 15.76 2.53
N GLN A 67 5.03 14.63 3.05
CA GLN A 67 5.82 13.41 3.04
C GLN A 67 6.03 12.94 1.59
N ALA A 68 7.23 12.49 1.27
CA ALA A 68 7.59 12.07 -0.09
C ALA A 68 6.96 10.71 -0.47
N GLN A 69 6.74 9.84 0.50
CA GLN A 69 6.33 8.45 0.29
C GLN A 69 5.01 8.27 -0.47
N PRO A 70 3.94 9.04 -0.19
CA PRO A 70 2.72 8.95 -0.97
C PRO A 70 2.91 9.34 -2.44
N VAL A 71 3.84 10.27 -2.73
CA VAL A 71 4.11 10.75 -4.08
C VAL A 71 5.00 9.76 -4.84
N ASP A 72 6.10 9.34 -4.20
CA ASP A 72 7.13 8.48 -4.79
C ASP A 72 6.70 7.02 -4.90
N GLY A 73 5.83 6.54 -4.00
CA GLY A 73 5.40 5.15 -3.99
C GLY A 73 4.59 4.76 -5.23
N SER A 74 4.75 3.53 -5.71
CA SER A 74 3.97 2.97 -6.82
C SER A 74 2.46 2.90 -6.53
N LEU A 75 2.11 2.72 -5.26
CA LEU A 75 0.74 2.50 -4.80
C LEU A 75 0.56 3.16 -3.42
N VAL A 76 -0.52 3.92 -3.26
CA VAL A 76 -1.01 4.39 -1.97
C VAL A 76 -2.30 3.64 -1.64
N ILE A 77 -2.38 3.08 -0.44
CA ILE A 77 -3.60 2.46 0.09
C ILE A 77 -4.18 3.39 1.16
N LEU A 78 -5.44 3.77 0.97
CA LEU A 78 -6.26 4.39 2.01
C LEU A 78 -7.17 3.30 2.59
N LEU A 79 -7.22 3.21 3.92
CA LEU A 79 -8.06 2.30 4.69
C LEU A 79 -8.91 3.10 5.67
#